data_AF-A0A1X7TEE4-F1
#
_entry.id   AF-A0A1X7TEE4-F1
#
_cell.length_a   1.000
_cell.length_b   1.000
_cell.length_c   1.000
_cell.angle_alpha   90.00
_cell.angle_beta   90.00
_cell.angle_gamma   90.00
#
_symmetry.space_group_name_H-M   'P 1'
#
loop_
_entity.id
_entity.type
_entity.pdbx_description
1 polymer ?
#
loop_
_entity_poly.entity_id
_entity_poly.type
_entity_poly.pdbx_seq_one_letter_code
_entity_poly.pdbx_strand_id
1 'polypeptide(L)'
;MASKKRNFDVAFKLNVVEEAMKTSNRAPAKKFSIDEASVYYWRKQKDKLQSTPGKKRLPRAGRKAKLPNMEEQLASWIIELRSKNCRVTRAAIEFTIKN
;
A
#
# COMPACT_ATOMS: atom_id res chain seq x y z
N MET A 1 8.46 -11.75 -22.72
CA MET A 1 9.29 -11.61 -21.51
C MET A 1 8.51 -10.80 -20.48
N ALA A 2 8.05 -11.40 -19.38
CA ALA A 2 7.35 -10.63 -18.35
C ALA A 2 8.36 -9.71 -17.65
N SER A 3 8.21 -8.40 -17.79
CA SER A 3 9.11 -7.46 -17.12
C SER A 3 8.96 -7.59 -15.60
N LYS A 4 10.08 -7.57 -14.88
CA LYS A 4 10.07 -7.64 -13.42
C LYS A 4 9.28 -6.45 -12.86
N LYS A 5 8.15 -6.72 -12.20
CA LYS A 5 7.32 -5.69 -11.56
C LYS A 5 8.16 -4.99 -10.49
N ARG A 6 8.50 -3.72 -10.72
CA ARG A 6 9.20 -2.88 -9.74
C ARG A 6 8.20 -2.30 -8.74
N ASN A 7 8.56 -2.36 -7.46
CA ASN A 7 7.83 -1.69 -6.41
C ASN A 7 8.39 -0.26 -6.26
N PHE A 8 7.51 0.73 -6.26
CA PHE A 8 7.88 2.14 -6.07
C PHE A 8 7.12 2.72 -4.89
N ASP A 9 7.81 3.53 -4.10
CA ASP A 9 7.25 4.25 -2.97
C ASP A 9 6.30 5.37 -3.43
N VAL A 10 5.36 5.76 -2.57
CA VAL A 10 4.34 6.78 -2.90
C VAL A 10 4.99 8.14 -3.21
N ALA A 11 6.03 8.54 -2.47
CA ALA A 11 6.77 9.78 -2.70
C ALA A 11 7.41 9.82 -4.10
N PHE A 12 8.01 8.70 -4.53
CA PHE A 12 8.57 8.58 -5.86
C PHE A 12 7.50 8.70 -6.95
N LYS A 13 6.36 8.02 -6.78
CA LYS A 13 5.24 8.11 -7.72
C LYS A 13 4.68 9.53 -7.82
N LEU A 14 4.59 10.26 -6.71
CA LEU A 14 4.15 11.66 -6.69
C LEU A 14 5.11 12.55 -7.48
N ASN A 15 6.42 12.41 -7.27
CA ASN A 15 7.44 13.15 -8.03
C ASN A 15 7.31 12.90 -9.55
N VAL A 16 7.16 11.63 -9.94
CA VAL A 16 6.94 11.25 -11.35
C VAL A 16 5.66 11.88 -11.92
N VAL A 17 4.57 11.91 -11.14
CA VAL A 17 3.29 12.50 -11.56
C VAL A 17 3.40 14.03 -11.69
N GLU A 18 4.11 14.71 -10.80
CA GLU A 18 4.35 16.15 -10.87
C GLU A 18 5.14 16.53 -12.14
N GLU A 19 6.18 15.76 -12.48
CA GLU A 19 6.92 15.94 -13.72
C GLU A 19 6.05 15.67 -14.96
N ALA A 20 5.22 14.63 -14.93
CA ALA A 20 4.29 14.28 -16.02
C ALA A 20 3.20 15.34 -16.23
N MET A 21 2.80 16.06 -15.17
CA MET A 21 1.82 17.15 -15.26
C MET A 21 2.39 18.40 -15.91
N LYS A 22 3.69 18.69 -15.71
CA LYS A 22 4.40 19.82 -16.33
C LYS A 22 4.78 19.56 -17.80
N THR A 23 4.93 18.29 -18.16
CA THR A 23 5.40 17.87 -19.49
C THR A 23 4.39 16.90 -20.13
N SER A 24 4.80 15.68 -20.43
CA SER A 24 3.98 14.59 -20.95
C SER A 24 4.33 13.30 -20.20
N ASN A 25 3.56 12.22 -20.34
CA ASN A 25 3.86 10.96 -19.63
C ASN A 25 5.16 10.30 -20.13
N ARG A 26 5.49 10.49 -21.41
CA ARG A 26 6.69 9.92 -22.05
C ARG A 26 8.00 10.48 -21.50
N ALA A 27 8.04 11.75 -21.12
CA ALA A 27 9.25 12.41 -20.61
C ALA A 27 9.77 11.78 -19.29
N PRO A 28 8.98 11.69 -18.21
CA PRO A 28 9.40 11.05 -16.97
C PRO A 28 9.52 9.53 -17.13
N ALA A 29 8.71 8.89 -17.98
CA ALA A 29 8.88 7.47 -18.32
C ALA A 29 10.30 7.18 -18.85
N LYS A 30 10.79 8.01 -19.78
CA LYS A 30 12.18 7.92 -20.27
C LYS A 30 13.20 8.25 -19.18
N LYS A 31 13.01 9.35 -18.45
CA LYS A 31 13.93 9.84 -17.40
C LYS A 31 14.14 8.83 -16.27
N PHE A 32 13.08 8.21 -15.79
CA PHE A 32 13.13 7.22 -14.70
C PHE A 32 13.18 5.77 -15.18
N SER A 33 13.28 5.57 -16.51
CA SER A 33 13.22 4.27 -17.18
C SER A 33 12.02 3.44 -16.72
N ILE A 34 10.83 4.05 -16.61
CA ILE A 34 9.57 3.42 -16.22
C ILE A 34 8.69 3.27 -17.46
N ASP A 35 7.83 2.26 -17.43
CA ASP A 35 6.77 2.12 -18.42
C ASP A 35 5.79 3.29 -18.37
N GLU A 36 5.43 3.81 -19.54
CA GLU A 36 4.54 4.97 -19.67
C GLU A 36 3.13 4.71 -19.13
N ALA A 37 2.63 3.48 -19.26
CA ALA A 37 1.31 3.12 -18.72
C ALA A 37 1.30 3.17 -17.18
N SER A 38 2.44 2.92 -16.51
CA SER A 38 2.57 3.13 -15.07
C SER A 38 2.42 4.61 -14.69
N VAL A 39 3.06 5.51 -15.44
CA VAL A 39 2.96 6.97 -15.24
C VAL A 39 1.52 7.43 -15.43
N TYR A 40 0.86 6.96 -16.50
CA TYR A 40 -0.55 7.24 -16.76
C TYR A 40 -1.45 6.79 -15.61
N TYR A 41 -1.26 5.57 -15.11
CA TYR A 41 -2.06 5.03 -14.01
C TYR A 41 -1.85 5.80 -12.71
N TRP A 42 -0.60 6.16 -12.38
CA TRP A 42 -0.31 6.96 -11.19
C TRP A 42 -0.90 8.36 -11.28
N ARG A 43 -0.88 8.98 -12.47
CA ARG A 43 -1.52 10.28 -12.70
C ARG A 43 -3.02 10.22 -12.46
N LYS A 44 -3.69 9.15 -12.92
CA LYS A 44 -5.12 8.89 -12.62
C LYS A 44 -5.39 8.67 -11.13
N GLN A 45 -4.39 8.23 -10.37
CA GLN A 45 -4.47 7.98 -8.94
C GLN A 45 -3.88 9.11 -8.08
N LYS A 46 -3.58 10.28 -8.65
CA LYS A 46 -2.90 11.38 -7.96
C LYS A 46 -3.53 11.71 -6.61
N ASP A 47 -4.85 11.90 -6.56
CA ASP A 47 -5.55 12.28 -5.34
C ASP A 47 -5.40 11.23 -4.23
N LYS A 48 -5.40 9.94 -4.61
CA LYS A 48 -5.17 8.82 -3.68
C LYS A 48 -3.72 8.76 -3.20
N LEU A 49 -2.77 9.11 -4.06
CA LEU A 49 -1.35 9.18 -3.70
C LEU A 49 -1.09 10.34 -2.73
N GLN A 50 -1.71 11.50 -2.95
CA GLN A 50 -1.60 12.68 -2.10
C GLN A 50 -2.23 12.46 -0.71
N SER A 51 -3.35 11.73 -0.62
CA SER A 51 -3.99 11.39 0.65
C SER A 51 -3.28 10.29 1.45
N THR A 52 -2.15 9.77 0.96
CA THR A 52 -1.39 8.69 1.62
C THR A 52 0.09 9.06 1.84
N PRO A 53 0.40 10.16 2.56
CA PRO A 53 1.79 10.53 2.83
C PRO A 53 2.48 9.48 3.70
N GLY A 54 3.77 9.23 3.44
CA GLY A 54 4.64 8.39 4.28
C GLY A 54 4.42 6.87 4.20
N LYS A 55 3.42 6.36 3.47
CA LYS A 55 3.23 4.90 3.30
C LYS A 55 3.87 4.41 2.01
N LYS A 56 4.49 3.23 2.05
CA LYS A 56 5.02 2.56 0.84
C LYS A 56 3.93 2.16 -0.16
N ARG A 57 2.67 2.04 0.28
CA ARG A 57 1.54 1.55 -0.52
C ARG A 57 0.27 2.34 -0.25
N LEU A 58 -0.56 2.45 -1.28
CA LEU A 58 -1.92 2.98 -1.15
C LEU A 58 -2.76 2.13 -0.18
N PRO A 59 -3.74 2.73 0.52
CA PRO A 59 -4.68 2.00 1.35
C PRO A 59 -5.34 0.88 0.54
N ARG A 60 -5.44 -0.31 1.15
CA ARG A 60 -6.05 -1.51 0.53
C ARG A 60 -5.31 -2.04 -0.72
N ALA A 61 -4.11 -1.57 -1.06
CA ALA A 61 -3.31 -2.11 -2.17
C ALA A 61 -2.57 -3.42 -1.83
N GLY A 62 -2.72 -3.92 -0.59
CA GLY A 62 -2.21 -5.22 -0.16
C GLY A 62 -3.19 -6.38 -0.41
N ARG A 63 -2.80 -7.57 0.05
CA ARG A 63 -3.68 -8.75 0.11
C ARG A 63 -4.94 -8.39 0.91
N LYS A 64 -6.10 -8.77 0.39
CA LYS A 64 -7.38 -8.57 1.08
C LYS A 64 -7.56 -9.62 2.18
N ALA A 65 -8.25 -9.23 3.24
CA ALA A 65 -8.74 -10.15 4.27
C ALA A 65 -9.60 -11.24 3.63
N LYS A 66 -9.42 -12.49 4.06
CA LYS A 66 -10.28 -13.59 3.63
C LYS A 66 -11.55 -13.65 4.47
N LEU A 67 -11.44 -13.31 5.75
CA LEU A 67 -12.53 -13.28 6.72
C LEU A 67 -12.60 -11.89 7.37
N PRO A 68 -13.14 -10.87 6.67
CA PRO A 68 -13.01 -9.47 7.10
C PRO A 68 -13.47 -9.21 8.53
N ASN A 69 -14.67 -9.69 8.88
CA ASN A 69 -15.27 -9.46 10.19
C ASN A 69 -14.43 -10.10 11.32
N MET A 70 -14.00 -11.33 11.10
CA MET A 70 -13.20 -12.09 12.06
C MET A 70 -11.78 -11.50 12.20
N GLU A 71 -11.15 -11.13 11.08
CA GLU A 71 -9.83 -10.48 11.08
C GLU A 71 -9.89 -9.11 11.77
N GLU A 72 -10.99 -8.37 11.64
CA GLU A 72 -11.20 -7.07 12.29
C GLU A 72 -11.43 -7.19 13.80
N GLN A 73 -12.24 -8.17 14.23
CA GLN A 73 -12.42 -8.50 15.65
C GLN A 73 -11.09 -8.92 16.29
N LEU A 74 -10.35 -9.82 15.63
CA LEU A 74 -9.04 -10.27 16.11
C LEU A 74 -8.04 -9.11 16.17
N ALA A 75 -8.00 -8.26 15.14
CA ALA A 75 -7.13 -7.08 15.13
C ALA A 75 -7.44 -6.14 16.31
N SER A 76 -8.72 -5.90 16.60
CA SER A 76 -9.17 -5.06 17.70
C SER A 76 -8.72 -5.62 19.06
N TRP A 77 -8.90 -6.93 19.27
CA TRP A 77 -8.43 -7.63 20.48
C TRP A 77 -6.90 -7.57 20.65
N ILE A 78 -6.14 -7.75 19.55
CA ILE A 78 -4.67 -7.64 19.59
C ILE A 78 -4.24 -6.22 19.97
N ILE A 79 -4.87 -5.20 19.40
CA ILE A 79 -4.56 -3.78 19.68
C ILE A 79 -4.83 -3.47 21.15
N GLU A 80 -5.96 -3.94 21.69
CA GLU A 80 -6.32 -3.75 23.10
C GLU A 80 -5.31 -4.41 24.06
N LEU A 81 -4.89 -5.65 23.78
CA LEU A 81 -3.90 -6.31 24.64
C LEU A 81 -2.54 -5.60 24.57
N ARG A 82 -2.13 -5.14 23.39
CA ARG A 82 -0.87 -4.42 23.22
C ARG A 82 -0.90 -3.04 23.87
N SER A 83 -2.04 -2.35 23.89
CA SER A 83 -2.17 -1.07 24.61
C SER A 83 -2.03 -1.24 26.12
N LYS A 84 -2.39 -2.41 26.65
CA LYS A 84 -2.16 -2.82 28.04
C LYS A 84 -0.75 -3.39 28.29
N ASN A 85 0.15 -3.29 27.32
CA ASN A 85 1.50 -3.85 27.34
C ASN A 85 1.53 -5.40 27.53
N CYS A 86 0.43 -6.09 27.21
CA CYS A 86 0.36 -7.54 27.25
C CYS A 86 0.92 -8.13 25.95
N ARG A 87 1.85 -9.08 26.07
CA ARG A 87 2.40 -9.80 24.93
C ARG A 87 1.34 -10.73 24.33
N VAL A 88 1.02 -10.53 23.06
CA VAL A 88 0.16 -11.44 22.28
C VAL A 88 1.03 -12.47 21.56
N THR A 89 0.88 -13.74 21.89
CA THR A 89 1.58 -14.86 21.22
C THR A 89 0.70 -15.49 20.14
N ARG A 90 1.33 -16.24 19.23
CA ARG A 90 0.62 -16.99 18.19
C ARG A 90 -0.36 -18.03 18.77
N ALA A 91 0.03 -18.70 19.86
CA ALA A 91 -0.82 -19.67 20.55
C ALA A 91 -2.08 -19.02 21.15
N ALA A 92 -1.95 -17.81 21.72
CA ALA A 92 -3.10 -17.06 22.22
C ALA A 92 -4.08 -16.70 21.09
N ILE A 93 -3.56 -16.26 19.94
CA ILE A 93 -4.38 -15.99 18.75
C ILE A 93 -5.12 -17.25 18.28
N GLU A 94 -4.44 -18.39 18.20
CA GLU A 94 -5.07 -19.65 17.79
C GLU A 94 -6.15 -20.12 18.77
N PHE A 95 -5.96 -19.90 20.07
CA PHE A 95 -6.95 -20.21 21.10
C PHE A 95 -8.19 -19.32 20.98
N THR A 96 -8.01 -18.02 20.74
CA THR A 96 -9.11 -17.06 20.56
C THR A 96 -9.94 -17.35 19.32
N ILE A 97 -9.35 -17.94 18.28
CA ILE A 97 -10.06 -18.27 17.02
C ILE A 97 -10.88 -19.57 17.15
N LYS A 98 -10.48 -20.49 18.04
CA LYS A 98 -11.09 -21.82 18.17
C LYS A 98 -12.31 -21.85 19.10
N ASN A 99 -12.47 -20.84 19.95
CA ASN A 99 -13.64 -20.65 20.81
C ASN A 99 -14.57 -19.61 20.19
#